data_AF-A0AAN7Z1E4-F1
#
_entry.id   AF-A0AAN7Z1E4-F1
#
_cell.length_a   1.000
_cell.length_b   1.000
_cell.length_c   1.000
_cell.angle_alpha   90.00
_cell.angle_beta   90.00
_cell.angle_gamma   90.00
#
_symmetry.space_group_name_H-M   'P 1'
#
loop_
_entity.id
_entity.type
_entity.pdbx_description
1 polymer ?
#
loop_
_entity_poly.entity_id
_entity_poly.type
_entity_poly.pdbx_seq_one_letter_code
_entity_poly.pdbx_strand_id
1 'polypeptide(L)'
;MAHGTQGYIGKLRGEIQDSLVTTAAEEIFLPSDKLHSILTISAVHGAVTELHCGPEHRINLADTIYHQGRRVFAILVYNGWQDHIIDFRKHGALDSRLPITEDDAVVITNHEVGRRLVREQWMFLPYTFPRSMWEYDCHVERKMIIPLIKVEQIGSGAFSTVEKIGISPSQQNFVDNGVRAFK
;
A
#
# COMPACT_ATOMS: atom_id res chain seq x y z
N MET A 1 17.52 -1.74 30.16
CA MET A 1 16.93 -1.30 28.88
C MET A 1 15.47 -1.71 28.92
N ALA A 2 14.56 -0.75 29.04
CA ALA A 2 13.14 -1.03 29.22
C ALA A 2 12.52 -1.41 27.87
N HIS A 3 12.10 -2.66 27.70
CA HIS A 3 11.11 -3.02 26.68
C HIS A 3 9.78 -2.41 27.12
N GLY A 4 9.58 -1.13 26.76
CA GLY A 4 8.29 -0.48 26.88
C GLY A 4 7.29 -1.20 25.98
N THR A 5 6.13 -1.54 26.54
CA THR A 5 5.00 -2.16 25.83
C THR A 5 4.73 -1.38 24.54
N GLN A 6 5.07 -1.97 23.40
CA GLN A 6 4.89 -1.33 22.11
C GLN A 6 3.39 -1.22 21.85
N GLY A 7 2.85 0.01 21.81
CA GLY A 7 1.45 0.26 21.47
C GLY A 7 1.08 -0.30 20.10
N TYR A 8 -0.20 -0.45 19.81
CA TYR A 8 -0.74 -0.93 18.55
C TYR A 8 -0.15 -0.19 17.35
N ILE A 9 0.01 1.13 17.40
CA ILE A 9 0.63 1.91 16.32
C ILE A 9 2.10 1.51 16.12
N GLY A 10 2.83 1.35 17.22
CA GLY A 10 4.22 0.90 17.17
C GLY A 10 4.34 -0.51 16.60
N LYS A 11 3.43 -1.41 16.97
CA LYS A 11 3.37 -2.78 16.48
C LYS A 11 3.06 -2.81 14.98
N LEU A 12 2.03 -2.09 14.53
CA LEU A 12 1.69 -1.96 13.12
C LEU A 12 2.85 -1.42 12.30
N ARG A 13 3.56 -0.40 12.80
CA ARG A 13 4.73 0.16 12.11
C ARG A 13 5.83 -0.90 11.94
N GLY A 14 6.13 -1.66 12.98
CA GLY A 14 7.10 -2.76 12.91
C GLY A 14 6.69 -3.82 11.90
N GLU A 15 5.43 -4.28 11.96
CA GLU A 15 4.91 -5.28 11.03
C GLU A 15 4.92 -4.80 9.57
N ILE A 16 4.63 -3.52 9.32
CA ILE A 16 4.74 -2.92 7.98
C ILE A 16 6.20 -2.95 7.52
N GLN A 17 7.13 -2.48 8.34
CA GLN A 17 8.57 -2.43 8.02
C GLN A 17 9.13 -3.82 7.71
N ASP A 18 8.79 -4.81 8.54
CA ASP A 18 9.26 -6.20 8.40
C ASP A 18 8.63 -6.92 7.20
N SER A 19 7.51 -6.41 6.68
CA SER A 19 6.79 -7.00 5.54
C SER A 19 7.10 -6.35 4.19
N LEU A 20 7.97 -5.34 4.17
CA LEU A 20 8.43 -4.73 2.93
C LEU A 20 9.27 -5.72 2.11
N VAL A 21 9.09 -5.67 0.79
CA VAL A 21 9.79 -6.52 -0.17
C VAL A 21 10.57 -5.65 -1.14
N THR A 22 11.79 -6.06 -1.45
CA THR A 22 12.63 -5.43 -2.46
C THR A 22 12.41 -6.09 -3.82
N THR A 23 12.22 -5.29 -4.86
CA THR A 23 12.15 -5.75 -6.25
C THR A 23 13.54 -6.05 -6.79
N ALA A 24 13.61 -6.73 -7.94
CA ALA A 24 14.85 -6.92 -8.68
C ALA A 24 15.49 -5.60 -9.16
N ALA A 25 14.71 -4.51 -9.20
CA ALA A 25 15.18 -3.15 -9.51
C ALA A 25 15.55 -2.35 -8.25
N GLU A 26 15.68 -3.01 -7.09
CA GLU A 26 16.01 -2.39 -5.79
C GLU A 26 14.96 -1.41 -5.25
N GLU A 27 13.74 -1.44 -5.79
CA GLU A 27 12.61 -0.68 -5.27
C GLU A 27 11.94 -1.42 -4.11
N ILE A 28 11.39 -0.71 -3.14
CA ILE A 28 10.79 -1.32 -1.95
C ILE A 28 9.28 -1.08 -1.97
N PHE A 29 8.49 -2.13 -1.76
CA PHE A 29 7.04 -2.04 -1.70
C PHE A 29 6.43 -2.95 -0.62
N LEU A 30 5.19 -2.66 -0.24
CA LEU A 30 4.37 -3.50 0.63
C LEU A 30 3.41 -4.35 -0.23
N PRO A 31 3.52 -5.69 -0.23
CA PRO A 31 2.58 -6.56 -0.93
C PRO A 31 1.14 -6.42 -0.41
N SER A 32 0.14 -6.57 -1.27
CA SER A 32 -1.26 -6.31 -0.92
C SER A 32 -1.84 -7.33 0.06
N ASP A 33 -1.42 -8.59 -0.01
CA ASP A 33 -1.76 -9.60 0.99
C ASP A 33 -1.23 -9.23 2.38
N LYS A 34 0.02 -8.72 2.45
CA LYS A 34 0.64 -8.27 3.70
C LYS A 34 -0.08 -7.06 4.29
N LEU A 35 -0.41 -6.06 3.46
CA LEU A 35 -1.23 -4.92 3.87
C LEU A 35 -2.53 -5.40 4.54
N HIS A 36 -3.24 -6.34 3.90
CA HIS A 36 -4.50 -6.86 4.44
C HIS A 36 -4.32 -7.70 5.71
N SER A 37 -3.24 -8.49 5.81
CA SER A 37 -2.97 -9.31 6.99
C SER A 37 -2.53 -8.49 8.21
N ILE A 38 -1.86 -7.36 7.98
CA ILE A 38 -1.41 -6.45 9.03
C ILE A 38 -2.58 -5.59 9.51
N LEU A 39 -3.27 -4.91 8.58
CA LEU A 39 -4.38 -4.01 8.88
C LEU A 39 -5.71 -4.77 8.96
N THR A 40 -5.78 -5.70 9.92
CA THR A 40 -7.03 -6.34 10.34
C THR A 40 -7.92 -5.34 11.08
N ILE A 41 -9.23 -5.59 11.12
CA ILE A 41 -10.18 -4.72 11.83
C ILE A 41 -9.80 -4.57 13.31
N SER A 42 -9.39 -5.65 13.97
CA SER A 42 -8.97 -5.63 15.38
C SER A 42 -7.69 -4.81 15.58
N ALA A 43 -6.72 -4.92 14.67
CA ALA A 43 -5.49 -4.13 14.75
C ALA A 43 -5.76 -2.64 14.51
N VAL A 44 -6.64 -2.31 13.56
CA VAL A 44 -7.07 -0.93 13.30
C VAL A 44 -7.83 -0.36 14.50
N HIS A 45 -8.72 -1.13 15.14
CA HIS A 45 -9.40 -0.69 16.37
C HIS A 45 -8.40 -0.34 17.47
N GLY A 46 -7.43 -1.23 17.74
CA GLY A 46 -6.39 -0.97 18.73
C GLY A 46 -5.54 0.25 18.39
N ALA A 47 -5.23 0.46 17.11
CA ALA A 47 -4.50 1.64 16.66
C ALA A 47 -5.30 2.94 16.85
N VAL A 48 -6.61 2.93 16.58
CA VAL A 48 -7.49 4.10 16.71
C VAL A 48 -7.61 4.59 18.17
N THR A 49 -7.50 3.72 19.16
CA THR A 49 -7.54 4.14 20.57
C THR A 49 -6.30 4.94 20.97
N GLU A 50 -5.19 4.77 20.25
CA GLU A 50 -3.92 5.46 20.50
C GLU A 50 -3.79 6.79 19.73
N LEU A 51 -4.70 7.08 18.79
CA LEU A 51 -4.66 8.33 18.02
C LEU A 51 -5.00 9.55 18.87
N HIS A 52 -4.31 10.66 18.62
CA HIS A 52 -4.56 11.94 19.25
C HIS A 52 -5.72 12.67 18.57
N CYS A 53 -6.94 12.25 18.85
CA CYS A 53 -8.15 12.88 18.31
C CYS A 53 -9.30 12.95 19.32
N GLY A 54 -10.21 13.89 19.09
CA GLY A 54 -11.43 14.04 19.89
C GLY A 54 -12.37 12.83 19.73
N PRO A 55 -13.22 12.55 20.74
CA PRO A 55 -14.13 11.40 20.73
C PRO A 55 -15.05 11.38 19.51
N GLU A 56 -15.49 12.55 19.03
CA GLU A 56 -16.32 12.72 17.84
C GLU A 56 -15.63 12.24 16.56
N HIS A 57 -14.31 12.38 16.47
CA HIS A 57 -13.52 11.93 15.32
C HIS A 57 -13.25 10.42 15.34
N ARG A 58 -13.31 9.78 16.52
CA ARG A 58 -13.12 8.32 16.67
C ARG A 58 -14.33 7.51 16.23
N ILE A 59 -15.53 8.10 16.21
CA ILE A 59 -16.76 7.39 15.83
C ILE A 59 -16.63 6.87 14.39
N ASN A 60 -16.80 5.55 14.24
CA ASN A 60 -16.68 4.79 12.97
C ASN A 60 -15.32 4.95 12.26
N LEU A 61 -14.29 5.46 12.94
CA LEU A 61 -12.99 5.69 12.32
C LEU A 61 -12.31 4.37 11.95
N ALA A 62 -12.35 3.38 12.84
CA ALA A 62 -11.75 2.08 12.59
C ALA A 62 -12.38 1.37 11.39
N ASP A 63 -13.72 1.35 11.29
CA ASP A 63 -14.42 0.80 10.14
C ASP A 63 -14.10 1.56 8.84
N THR A 64 -14.05 2.90 8.92
CA THR A 64 -13.70 3.74 7.77
C THR A 64 -12.28 3.42 7.27
N ILE A 65 -11.30 3.31 8.16
CA ILE A 65 -9.93 2.93 7.82
C ILE A 65 -9.91 1.52 7.22
N TYR A 66 -10.55 0.56 7.88
CA TYR A 66 -10.53 -0.84 7.46
C TYR A 66 -11.22 -1.07 6.11
N HIS A 67 -12.26 -0.33 5.77
CA HIS A 67 -12.99 -0.53 4.51
C HIS A 67 -12.52 0.36 3.37
N GLN A 68 -12.00 1.56 3.67
CA GLN A 68 -11.76 2.58 2.66
C GLN A 68 -10.36 3.18 2.68
N GLY A 69 -9.60 3.03 3.76
CA GLY A 69 -8.39 3.81 4.02
C GLY A 69 -7.18 3.00 4.49
N ARG A 70 -7.08 1.71 4.17
CA ARG A 70 -5.97 0.87 4.68
C ARG A 70 -4.64 1.32 4.12
N ARG A 71 -4.55 1.62 2.83
CA ARG A 71 -3.29 2.07 2.21
C ARG A 71 -2.88 3.43 2.75
N VAL A 72 -3.81 4.39 2.78
CA VAL A 72 -3.55 5.72 3.36
C VAL A 72 -3.07 5.59 4.80
N PHE A 73 -3.77 4.79 5.62
CA PHE A 73 -3.38 4.59 7.01
C PHE A 73 -2.02 3.89 7.14
N ALA A 74 -1.69 2.91 6.29
CA ALA A 74 -0.37 2.28 6.28
C ALA A 74 0.75 3.28 5.98
N ILE A 75 0.58 4.14 4.96
CA ILE A 75 1.54 5.21 4.61
C ILE A 75 1.77 6.13 5.82
N LEU A 76 0.69 6.52 6.50
CA LEU A 76 0.76 7.40 7.66
C LEU A 76 1.45 6.72 8.86
N VAL A 77 1.09 5.48 9.18
CA VAL A 77 1.68 4.71 10.29
C VAL A 77 3.18 4.46 10.05
N TYR A 78 3.56 4.09 8.83
CA TYR A 78 4.95 3.87 8.42
C TYR A 78 5.83 5.09 8.72
N ASN A 79 5.31 6.28 8.46
CA ASN A 79 6.01 7.55 8.64
C ASN A 79 5.83 8.20 10.02
N GLY A 80 4.98 7.64 10.88
CA GLY A 80 4.67 8.24 12.18
C GLY A 80 3.70 9.41 12.14
N TRP A 81 2.88 9.50 11.10
CA TRP A 81 1.88 10.53 10.84
C TRP A 81 0.44 10.03 11.00
N GLN A 82 0.24 8.94 11.75
CA GLN A 82 -1.06 8.27 11.90
C GLN A 82 -2.22 9.21 12.27
N ASP A 83 -1.96 10.30 13.00
CA ASP A 83 -2.99 11.25 13.45
C ASP A 83 -3.63 12.03 12.27
N HIS A 84 -2.92 12.20 11.15
CA HIS A 84 -3.45 12.85 9.94
C HIS A 84 -4.56 12.06 9.24
N ILE A 85 -4.83 10.82 9.66
CA ILE A 85 -5.94 10.03 9.10
C ILE A 85 -7.30 10.73 9.27
N ILE A 86 -7.43 11.56 10.31
CA ILE A 86 -8.61 12.39 10.54
C ILE A 86 -8.78 13.42 9.43
N ASP A 87 -7.70 14.08 9.01
CA ASP A 87 -7.72 15.09 7.97
C ASP A 87 -8.04 14.46 6.61
N PHE A 88 -7.43 13.30 6.31
CA PHE A 88 -7.76 12.52 5.11
C PHE A 88 -9.23 12.10 5.07
N ARG A 89 -9.79 11.66 6.21
CA ARG A 89 -11.22 11.34 6.32
C ARG A 89 -12.10 12.57 6.09
N LYS A 90 -11.77 13.72 6.68
CA LYS A 90 -12.53 14.98 6.50
C LYS A 90 -12.59 15.43 5.03
N HIS A 91 -11.53 15.19 4.27
CA HIS A 91 -11.44 15.54 2.85
C HIS A 91 -11.88 14.40 1.90
N GLY A 92 -12.38 13.28 2.43
CA GLY A 92 -12.77 12.11 1.62
C GLY A 92 -11.61 11.52 0.80
N ALA A 93 -10.37 11.71 1.24
CA ALA A 93 -9.15 11.36 0.52
C ALA A 93 -8.55 10.03 1.00
N LEU A 94 -9.37 8.98 1.04
CA LEU A 94 -8.94 7.65 1.43
C LEU A 94 -8.37 6.88 0.22
N ASP A 95 -8.30 5.55 0.26
CA ASP A 95 -7.60 4.73 -0.74
C ASP A 95 -8.15 4.93 -2.17
N SER A 96 -9.44 5.28 -2.32
CA SER A 96 -10.05 5.54 -3.63
C SER A 96 -9.55 6.80 -4.34
N ARG A 97 -8.88 7.71 -3.61
CA ARG A 97 -8.27 8.93 -4.15
C ARG A 97 -6.76 8.80 -4.35
N LEU A 98 -6.19 7.61 -4.15
CA LEU A 98 -4.80 7.34 -4.47
C LEU A 98 -4.63 7.03 -5.97
N PRO A 99 -3.51 7.44 -6.61
CA PRO A 99 -2.45 8.25 -6.04
C PRO A 99 -2.88 9.71 -5.83
N ILE A 100 -2.48 10.30 -4.70
CA ILE A 100 -2.82 11.69 -4.38
C ILE A 100 -1.80 12.65 -4.99
N THR A 101 -2.28 13.83 -5.42
CA THR A 101 -1.43 14.92 -5.93
C THR A 101 -0.70 15.63 -4.79
N GLU A 102 0.41 16.31 -5.11
CA GLU A 102 1.14 17.10 -4.11
C GLU A 102 0.29 18.22 -3.54
N ASP A 103 -0.43 18.96 -4.39
CA ASP A 103 -1.29 20.06 -3.96
C ASP A 103 -2.38 19.58 -2.99
N ASP A 104 -3.08 18.49 -3.32
CA ASP A 104 -4.09 17.91 -2.42
C ASP A 104 -3.46 17.42 -1.11
N ALA A 105 -2.31 16.75 -1.15
CA ALA A 105 -1.65 16.22 0.03
C ALA A 105 -1.18 17.34 0.98
N VAL A 106 -0.67 18.46 0.41
CA VAL A 106 -0.26 19.65 1.17
C VAL A 106 -1.48 20.32 1.82
N VAL A 107 -2.62 20.42 1.11
CA VAL A 107 -3.86 20.99 1.64
C VAL A 107 -4.41 20.16 2.80
N ILE A 108 -4.38 18.84 2.68
CA ILE A 108 -4.93 17.93 3.71
C ILE A 108 -4.05 17.90 4.97
N THR A 109 -2.72 17.94 4.79
CA THR A 109 -1.77 17.79 5.90
C THR A 109 -1.02 19.10 6.13
N ASN A 110 0.21 19.20 5.64
CA ASN A 110 1.02 20.39 5.54
C ASN A 110 2.09 20.15 4.46
N HIS A 111 2.87 21.18 4.15
CA HIS A 111 3.83 21.13 3.05
C HIS A 111 4.92 20.05 3.22
N GLU A 112 5.40 19.81 4.44
CA GLU A 112 6.44 18.81 4.70
C GLU A 112 5.89 17.38 4.57
N VAL A 113 4.79 17.11 5.27
CA VAL A 113 4.13 15.80 5.29
C VAL A 113 3.58 15.45 3.91
N GLY A 114 2.87 16.37 3.26
CA GLY A 114 2.23 16.15 1.97
C GLY A 114 3.23 15.78 0.87
N ARG A 115 4.34 16.53 0.76
CA ARG A 115 5.40 16.23 -0.21
C ARG A 115 6.04 14.87 0.01
N ARG A 116 6.27 14.49 1.26
CA ARG A 116 6.91 13.23 1.59
C ARG A 116 5.96 12.05 1.36
N LEU A 117 4.69 12.21 1.74
CA LEU A 117 3.62 11.25 1.44
C LEU A 117 3.49 10.97 -0.06
N VAL A 118 3.54 11.99 -0.92
CA VAL A 118 3.44 11.81 -2.38
C VAL A 118 4.61 11.02 -2.98
N ARG A 119 5.80 11.09 -2.36
CA ARG A 119 6.96 10.29 -2.77
C ARG A 119 6.83 8.85 -2.29
N GLU A 120 6.37 8.64 -1.06
CA GLU A 120 6.33 7.33 -0.42
C GLU A 120 5.08 6.50 -0.76
N GLN A 121 4.01 7.12 -1.27
CA GLN A 121 2.76 6.41 -1.61
C GLN A 121 2.98 5.24 -2.56
N TRP A 122 3.97 5.31 -3.45
CA TRP A 122 4.27 4.27 -4.43
C TRP A 122 4.76 2.96 -3.80
N MET A 123 5.35 3.02 -2.61
CA MET A 123 5.67 1.83 -1.80
C MET A 123 4.41 1.05 -1.41
N PHE A 124 3.25 1.72 -1.31
CA PHE A 124 1.97 1.15 -0.89
C PHE A 124 0.98 0.99 -2.07
N LEU A 125 1.39 1.42 -3.26
CA LEU A 125 0.65 1.33 -4.52
C LEU A 125 1.49 0.59 -5.59
N PRO A 126 2.01 -0.62 -5.28
CA PRO A 126 2.68 -1.42 -6.30
C PRO A 126 1.71 -1.78 -7.42
N TYR A 127 2.23 -1.93 -8.64
CA TYR A 127 1.43 -2.32 -9.78
C TYR A 127 0.85 -3.72 -9.60
N THR A 128 -0.47 -3.85 -9.65
CA THR A 128 -1.14 -5.15 -9.71
C THR A 128 -1.39 -5.52 -11.17
N PHE A 129 -0.79 -6.60 -11.64
CA PHE A 129 -0.95 -7.07 -13.01
C PHE A 129 -2.40 -7.52 -13.23
N PRO A 130 -3.17 -6.86 -14.12
CA PRO A 130 -4.56 -7.20 -14.35
C PRO A 130 -4.68 -8.52 -15.13
N ARG A 131 -5.84 -9.16 -15.01
CA ARG A 131 -6.15 -10.44 -15.68
C ARG A 131 -6.01 -10.36 -17.20
N SER A 132 -6.52 -9.29 -17.79
CA SER A 132 -6.69 -9.13 -19.24
C SER A 132 -5.66 -8.18 -19.85
N MET A 133 -4.39 -8.26 -19.45
CA MET A 133 -3.33 -7.44 -20.05
C MET A 133 -3.18 -7.63 -21.57
N TRP A 134 -3.71 -8.72 -22.12
CA TRP A 134 -3.68 -9.01 -23.56
C TRP A 134 -4.85 -8.35 -24.33
N GLU A 135 -5.88 -7.84 -23.64
CA GLU A 135 -7.07 -7.25 -24.27
C GLU A 135 -6.93 -5.74 -24.52
N TYR A 136 -6.08 -5.05 -23.77
CA TYR A 136 -5.92 -3.60 -23.84
C TYR A 136 -4.55 -3.12 -23.37
N ASP A 137 -4.11 -2.00 -23.92
CA ASP A 137 -2.89 -1.33 -23.49
C ASP A 137 -3.03 -0.89 -22.02
N CYS A 138 -2.15 -1.39 -21.17
CA CYS A 138 -2.08 -0.99 -19.77
C CYS A 138 -1.08 0.16 -19.63
N HIS A 139 -1.56 1.33 -19.16
CA HIS A 139 -0.68 2.45 -18.85
C HIS A 139 -0.03 2.23 -17.48
N VAL A 140 1.30 2.23 -17.45
CA VAL A 140 2.09 2.11 -16.23
C VAL A 140 2.84 3.42 -16.03
N GLU A 141 2.56 4.12 -14.93
CA GLU A 141 3.29 5.34 -14.60
C GLU A 141 4.72 5.02 -14.20
N ARG A 142 5.66 5.88 -14.59
CA ARG A 142 7.10 5.71 -14.28
C ARG A 142 7.39 5.61 -12.77
N LYS A 143 6.52 6.15 -11.92
CA LYS A 143 6.67 6.13 -10.47
C LYS A 143 6.09 4.87 -9.80
N MET A 144 5.30 4.09 -10.53
CA MET A 144 4.74 2.85 -10.01
C MET A 144 5.85 1.81 -9.86
N ILE A 145 5.84 1.13 -8.71
CA ILE A 145 6.77 0.04 -8.45
C ILE A 145 6.24 -1.22 -9.14
N ILE A 146 7.06 -1.82 -10.00
CA ILE A 146 6.73 -3.08 -10.67
C ILE A 146 7.21 -4.23 -9.79
N PRO A 147 6.32 -5.09 -9.28
CA PRO A 147 6.65 -6.06 -8.24
C PRO A 147 7.33 -7.33 -8.78
N LEU A 148 8.41 -7.14 -9.54
CA LEU A 148 9.30 -8.21 -10.00
C LEU A 148 10.27 -8.54 -8.85
N ILE A 149 10.16 -9.73 -8.28
CA ILE A 149 10.91 -10.15 -7.09
C ILE A 149 12.05 -11.12 -7.41
N LYS A 150 12.10 -11.64 -8.64
CA LYS A 150 13.19 -12.52 -9.11
C LYS A 150 13.44 -12.26 -10.59
N VAL A 151 14.70 -12.22 -10.98
CA VAL A 151 15.14 -12.24 -12.39
C VAL A 151 16.23 -13.29 -12.50
N GLU A 152 16.06 -14.21 -13.43
CA GLU A 152 16.99 -15.31 -13.67
C GLU A 152 17.20 -15.45 -15.17
N GLN A 153 18.42 -15.24 -15.65
CA GLN A 153 18.72 -15.46 -17.06
C GLN A 153 18.67 -16.98 -17.35
N ILE A 154 17.81 -17.38 -18.27
CA ILE A 154 17.62 -18.78 -18.68
C ILE A 154 18.19 -19.09 -20.06
N GLY A 155 18.64 -18.06 -20.79
CA GLY A 155 19.29 -18.23 -22.08
C GLY A 155 19.84 -16.93 -22.65
N SER A 156 20.61 -17.07 -23.73
CA SER A 156 21.01 -15.96 -24.58
C SER A 156 21.08 -16.43 -26.04
N GLY A 157 20.77 -15.52 -26.94
CA GLY A 157 20.97 -15.66 -28.38
C GLY A 157 21.86 -14.53 -28.90
N ALA A 158 22.11 -14.51 -30.21
CA ALA A 158 23.00 -13.53 -30.84
C ALA A 158 22.57 -12.06 -30.63
N PHE A 159 21.28 -11.82 -30.39
CA PHE A 159 20.71 -10.46 -30.25
C PHE A 159 19.82 -10.27 -29.01
N SER A 160 19.74 -11.24 -28.10
CA SER A 160 18.85 -11.13 -26.94
C SER A 160 19.26 -12.01 -25.77
N THR A 161 18.85 -11.59 -24.59
CA THR A 161 18.81 -12.42 -23.37
C THR A 161 17.38 -12.87 -23.13
N VAL A 162 17.24 -14.09 -22.60
CA VAL A 162 15.94 -14.60 -22.17
C VAL A 162 15.99 -14.73 -20.65
N GLU A 163 15.07 -14.05 -19.99
CA GLU A 163 15.00 -14.01 -18.53
C GLU A 163 13.68 -14.57 -18.04
N LYS A 164 13.76 -15.37 -16.98
CA LYS A 164 12.63 -15.80 -16.19
C LYS A 164 12.41 -14.80 -15.07
N ILE A 165 11.22 -14.21 -15.05
CA ILE A 165 10.84 -13.19 -14.07
C ILE A 165 9.86 -13.78 -13.06
N GLY A 166 10.13 -13.60 -11.78
CA GLY A 166 9.18 -13.87 -10.70
C GLY A 166 8.45 -12.59 -10.34
N ILE A 167 7.12 -12.63 -10.35
CA ILE A 167 6.27 -11.52 -9.90
C ILE A 167 5.73 -11.88 -8.50
N SER A 168 5.55 -10.88 -7.63
CA SER A 168 4.91 -11.09 -6.33
C SER A 168 3.51 -11.70 -6.50
N PRO A 169 3.18 -12.84 -5.83
CA PRO A 169 1.90 -13.53 -6.05
C PRO A 169 0.66 -12.67 -5.75
N SER A 170 0.72 -11.81 -4.72
CA SER A 170 -0.41 -10.94 -4.35
C SER A 170 -0.58 -9.72 -5.25
N GLN A 171 0.30 -9.56 -6.24
CA GLN A 171 0.22 -8.51 -7.25
C GLN A 171 -0.15 -9.04 -8.63
N GLN A 172 -0.77 -10.22 -8.70
CA GLN A 172 -1.20 -10.84 -9.94
C GLN A 172 -2.66 -11.26 -9.86
N ASN A 173 -3.46 -10.83 -10.82
CA ASN A 173 -4.84 -11.28 -10.99
C ASN A 173 -4.98 -12.25 -12.17
N PHE A 174 -4.00 -13.14 -12.37
CA PHE A 174 -3.93 -14.02 -13.55
C PHE A 174 -4.85 -15.25 -13.50
N VAL A 175 -5.40 -15.62 -12.34
CA VAL A 175 -6.15 -16.87 -12.21
C VAL A 175 -7.62 -16.69 -12.55
N ASP A 176 -8.11 -17.52 -13.47
CA ASP A 176 -9.52 -17.68 -13.78
C ASP A 176 -10.19 -18.48 -12.65
N ASN A 177 -10.95 -17.82 -11.78
CA ASN A 177 -11.90 -18.52 -10.92
C ASN A 177 -13.02 -19.02 -11.82
N GLY A 178 -12.84 -20.18 -12.45
CA GLY A 178 -13.68 -20.73 -13.52
C GLY A 178 -15.19 -20.68 -13.25
N VAL A 179 -15.81 -19.55 -13.55
CA VAL A 179 -17.27 -19.38 -13.60
C VAL A 179 -17.59 -18.75 -14.94
N ARG A 180 -17.54 -19.58 -15.99
CA ARG A 180 -18.40 -19.35 -17.15
C ARG A 180 -19.83 -19.72 -16.75
N ALA A 181 -20.53 -18.79 -16.11
CA ALA A 181 -22.00 -18.84 -16.12
C ALA A 181 -22.44 -18.37 -17.51
N PHE A 182 -22.59 -19.32 -18.43
CA PHE A 182 -23.30 -19.07 -19.68
C PHE A 182 -24.74 -18.68 -19.33
N LYS A 183 -25.19 -17.53 -19.83
CA LYS A 183 -26.60 -17.20 -20.04
C LYS A 183 -26.86 -17.27 -21.54
#